data_AF-A0A8I2C4H3-F1
#
_entry.id   AF-A0A8I2C4H3-F1
#
_cell.length_a   1.000
_cell.length_b   1.000
_cell.length_c   1.000
_cell.angle_alpha   90.00
_cell.angle_beta   90.00
_cell.angle_gamma   90.00
#
_symmetry.space_group_name_H-M   'P 1'
#
loop_
_entity.id
_entity.type
_entity.pdbx_description
1 polymer ?
#
loop_
_entity_poly.entity_id
_entity_poly.type
_entity_poly.pdbx_seq_one_letter_code
_entity_poly.pdbx_strand_id
1 'polypeptide(L)'
;MTDDNSAQGPSGKQQPRKRIVVRRNGPYEPEPDIPIVDHLGVPIAAAAPVRLCRCGQSLTKPFCDGSHIARGFTDARDPRRVPDKLDVYAGQQAFVFDNRGTCAHSGFCTDRLASVFRLDEEPFIAPSGARLDDLINAVRRCPSGALGIGMDPERDASLSDVNRPPQIEVSKDGPYRVTGHVELVDEDGASIVQNAGASQEHVSLCRCGASLNKPFCSGMHWSVAFRDPIPDPMREPTLFEWAGGYPALLDMTRIFYSRYVPEDPLLGPLFAEMSPDHPERVAAWLSEVFGGPRFYTERYGGYRRMVSQHIGKEIRPEQRALWATYMVQSADDAGLPSDPEFRAAFVAYIEWGSRIAVENSGAGATPPPNMPVPRWWWVCNATPAARPSAIAGDAQATNDDIEAPPGSDETVQFEQHIRPLFRPMDRSSMLFAFDLWKEEDVARHCRQILARLEAGTMPCDGAWPAERVALFARWANGQTPPT
;
A
#
# COMPACT_ATOMS: atom_id res chain seq x y z
N MET A 1 -15.33 27.01 -55.66
CA MET A 1 -14.64 25.72 -55.89
C MET A 1 -13.51 25.63 -54.90
N THR A 2 -13.74 24.91 -53.80
CA THR A 2 -12.84 23.97 -53.15
C THR A 2 -13.61 23.43 -51.95
N ASP A 3 -13.92 22.14 -52.03
CA ASP A 3 -14.75 21.37 -51.13
C ASP A 3 -14.13 21.27 -49.73
N ASP A 4 -14.92 21.58 -48.71
CA ASP A 4 -14.56 21.35 -47.30
C ASP A 4 -15.11 19.98 -46.87
N ASN A 5 -14.33 18.95 -47.15
CA ASN A 5 -14.66 17.56 -46.84
C ASN A 5 -14.31 17.28 -45.38
N SER A 6 -15.29 17.45 -44.50
CA SER A 6 -15.19 17.17 -43.07
C SER A 6 -14.92 15.68 -42.83
N ALA A 7 -13.68 15.33 -42.51
CA ALA A 7 -13.30 14.00 -42.06
C ALA A 7 -13.88 13.75 -40.65
N GLN A 8 -14.97 12.98 -40.59
CA GLN A 8 -15.44 12.33 -39.36
C GLN A 8 -14.36 11.35 -38.89
N GLY A 9 -13.79 11.59 -37.71
CA GLY A 9 -12.87 10.67 -37.04
C GLY A 9 -13.55 9.32 -36.74
N PRO A 10 -12.79 8.21 -36.74
CA PRO A 10 -13.36 6.87 -36.60
C PRO A 10 -13.98 6.68 -35.22
N SER A 11 -15.22 6.19 -35.18
CA SER A 11 -15.92 5.75 -33.97
C SER A 11 -15.07 4.75 -33.19
N GLY A 12 -14.61 5.13 -32.00
CA GLY A 12 -13.87 4.26 -31.11
C GLY A 12 -14.71 3.03 -30.76
N LYS A 13 -14.30 1.84 -31.22
CA LYS A 13 -14.88 0.58 -30.76
C LYS A 13 -14.60 0.47 -29.26
N GLN A 14 -15.63 0.57 -28.43
CA GLN A 14 -15.53 0.29 -27.00
C GLN A 14 -14.96 -1.13 -26.82
N GLN A 15 -13.84 -1.21 -26.12
CA GLN A 15 -13.22 -2.49 -25.75
C GLN A 15 -14.24 -3.29 -24.92
N PRO A 16 -14.40 -4.61 -25.15
CA PRO A 16 -15.36 -5.41 -24.41
C PRO A 16 -15.07 -5.31 -22.91
N ARG A 17 -16.13 -5.08 -22.11
CA ARG A 17 -16.03 -5.00 -20.65
C ARG A 17 -15.52 -6.33 -20.10
N LYS A 18 -14.71 -6.24 -19.04
CA LYS A 18 -14.26 -7.39 -18.26
C LYS A 18 -15.43 -8.05 -17.57
N ARG A 19 -15.33 -9.36 -17.32
CA ARG A 19 -16.44 -10.16 -16.81
C ARG A 19 -16.06 -11.00 -15.61
N ILE A 20 -17.04 -11.23 -14.74
CA ILE A 20 -17.02 -12.24 -13.69
C ILE A 20 -18.20 -13.16 -13.92
N VAL A 21 -17.92 -14.45 -14.13
CA VAL A 21 -18.95 -15.47 -14.21
C VAL A 21 -19.34 -15.88 -12.80
N VAL A 22 -20.63 -15.82 -12.48
CA VAL A 22 -21.19 -16.26 -11.21
C VAL A 22 -21.79 -17.65 -11.40
N ARG A 23 -21.06 -18.69 -10.99
CA ARG A 23 -21.49 -20.08 -11.19
C ARG A 23 -22.68 -20.43 -10.31
N ARG A 24 -23.64 -21.20 -10.82
CA ARG A 24 -24.78 -21.66 -10.00
C ARG A 24 -24.28 -22.47 -8.80
N ASN A 25 -24.71 -22.10 -7.59
CA ASN A 25 -24.27 -22.72 -6.32
C ASN A 25 -22.74 -22.86 -6.17
N GLY A 26 -21.95 -22.12 -6.96
CA GLY A 26 -20.51 -22.30 -7.08
C GLY A 26 -19.71 -21.02 -6.79
N PRO A 27 -18.43 -20.99 -7.19
CA PRO A 27 -17.54 -19.85 -7.03
C PRO A 27 -17.84 -18.71 -8.03
N TYR A 28 -17.13 -17.59 -7.84
CA TYR A 28 -16.97 -16.59 -8.89
C TYR A 28 -15.76 -16.94 -9.77
N GLU A 29 -15.87 -16.80 -11.08
CA GLU A 29 -14.79 -17.01 -12.05
C GLU A 29 -14.50 -15.69 -12.78
N PRO A 30 -13.61 -14.83 -12.24
CA PRO A 30 -13.20 -13.62 -12.92
C PRO A 30 -12.34 -13.91 -14.15
N GLU A 31 -12.37 -13.03 -15.14
CA GLU A 31 -11.39 -13.03 -16.22
C GLU A 31 -9.96 -12.92 -15.65
N PRO A 32 -8.97 -13.66 -16.20
CA PRO A 32 -7.66 -13.85 -15.59
C PRO A 32 -6.78 -12.58 -15.52
N ASP A 33 -7.15 -11.52 -16.24
CA ASP A 33 -6.42 -10.25 -16.24
C ASP A 33 -7.07 -9.17 -15.36
N ILE A 34 -8.11 -9.50 -14.60
CA ILE A 34 -8.63 -8.63 -13.53
C ILE A 34 -7.69 -8.78 -12.31
N PRO A 35 -6.93 -7.75 -11.92
CA PRO A 35 -6.04 -7.80 -10.76
C PRO A 35 -6.82 -8.07 -9.48
N ILE A 36 -6.24 -8.89 -8.60
CA ILE A 36 -6.79 -9.20 -7.29
C ILE A 36 -5.83 -8.67 -6.24
N VAL A 37 -6.35 -7.90 -5.28
CA VAL A 37 -5.59 -7.35 -4.17
C VAL A 37 -6.25 -7.70 -2.84
N ASP A 38 -5.47 -7.79 -1.77
CA ASP A 38 -6.03 -7.85 -0.43
C ASP A 38 -6.46 -6.46 0.06
N HIS A 39 -7.04 -6.42 1.26
CA HIS A 39 -7.49 -5.18 1.92
C HIS A 39 -6.37 -4.17 2.21
N LEU A 40 -5.10 -4.57 2.14
CA LEU A 40 -3.93 -3.69 2.31
C LEU A 40 -3.39 -3.19 0.97
N GLY A 41 -4.04 -3.53 -0.15
CA GLY A 41 -3.62 -3.20 -1.51
C GLY A 41 -2.47 -4.08 -2.02
N VAL A 42 -2.16 -5.19 -1.36
CA VAL A 42 -1.12 -6.13 -1.78
C VAL A 42 -1.67 -7.06 -2.86
N PRO A 43 -1.00 -7.20 -4.02
CA PRO A 43 -1.43 -8.15 -5.05
C PRO A 43 -1.48 -9.58 -4.53
N ILE A 44 -2.58 -10.27 -4.81
CA ILE A 44 -2.75 -11.70 -4.53
C ILE A 44 -2.42 -12.47 -5.81
N ALA A 45 -1.38 -13.30 -5.74
CA ALA A 45 -1.04 -14.19 -6.86
C ALA A 45 -2.17 -15.21 -7.10
N ALA A 46 -2.69 -15.23 -8.32
CA ALA A 46 -3.78 -16.12 -8.72
C ALA A 46 -3.39 -16.88 -9.99
N ALA A 47 -3.41 -18.22 -9.92
CA ALA A 47 -3.20 -19.06 -11.10
C ALA A 47 -4.52 -19.20 -11.88
N ALA A 48 -4.45 -19.07 -13.21
CA ALA A 48 -5.61 -19.30 -14.08
C ALA A 48 -5.91 -20.81 -14.22
N PRO A 49 -7.19 -21.23 -14.23
CA PRO A 49 -8.39 -20.41 -14.06
C PRO A 49 -8.60 -19.98 -12.60
N VAL A 50 -8.92 -18.70 -12.40
CA VAL A 50 -9.16 -18.14 -11.07
C VAL A 50 -10.57 -18.49 -10.62
N ARG A 51 -10.71 -19.01 -9.40
CA ARG A 51 -12.01 -19.28 -8.76
C ARG A 51 -12.03 -18.71 -7.36
N LEU A 52 -12.93 -17.76 -7.10
CA LEU A 52 -13.07 -17.09 -5.81
C LEU A 52 -14.19 -17.71 -4.98
N CYS A 53 -13.94 -17.90 -3.69
CA CYS A 53 -14.88 -18.51 -2.76
C CYS A 53 -16.09 -17.61 -2.51
N ARG A 54 -17.29 -18.11 -2.82
CA ARG A 54 -18.55 -17.42 -2.53
C ARG A 54 -19.23 -17.93 -1.25
N CYS A 55 -18.94 -19.16 -0.84
CA CYS A 55 -19.65 -19.85 0.23
C CYS A 55 -19.13 -19.55 1.66
N GLY A 56 -17.98 -18.87 1.79
CA GLY A 56 -17.37 -18.58 3.09
C GLY A 56 -16.72 -19.77 3.80
N GLN A 57 -16.74 -20.97 3.21
CA GLN A 57 -16.28 -22.20 3.88
C GLN A 57 -14.97 -22.78 3.33
N SER A 58 -14.36 -22.17 2.31
CA SER A 58 -13.08 -22.65 1.80
C SER A 58 -11.95 -22.52 2.84
N LEU A 59 -11.00 -23.45 2.82
CA LEU A 59 -9.77 -23.43 3.60
C LEU A 59 -8.64 -22.65 2.91
N THR A 60 -8.75 -22.42 1.60
CA THR A 60 -7.76 -21.69 0.79
C THR A 60 -8.27 -20.31 0.37
N LYS A 61 -9.13 -19.69 1.19
CA LYS A 61 -9.65 -18.33 0.95
C LYS A 61 -8.50 -17.37 0.62
N PRO A 62 -8.70 -16.46 -0.35
CA PRO A 62 -9.96 -16.13 -1.02
C PRO A 62 -10.36 -17.09 -2.14
N PHE A 63 -9.57 -18.12 -2.43
CA PHE A 63 -9.84 -19.06 -3.52
C PHE A 63 -10.86 -20.12 -3.14
N CYS A 64 -11.45 -20.76 -4.14
CA CYS A 64 -12.37 -21.87 -3.97
C CYS A 64 -11.64 -23.21 -4.03
N ASP A 65 -11.86 -24.07 -3.03
CA ASP A 65 -11.37 -25.45 -2.95
C ASP A 65 -12.46 -26.52 -3.14
N GLY A 66 -13.65 -26.11 -3.59
CA GLY A 66 -14.79 -27.01 -3.75
C GLY A 66 -15.63 -27.26 -2.49
N SER A 67 -15.27 -26.67 -1.33
CA SER A 67 -16.02 -26.85 -0.07
C SER A 67 -17.52 -26.53 -0.18
N HIS A 68 -17.91 -25.68 -1.13
CA HIS A 68 -19.31 -25.32 -1.38
C HIS A 68 -20.21 -26.54 -1.69
N ILE A 69 -19.67 -27.59 -2.33
CA ILE A 69 -20.41 -28.80 -2.69
C ILE A 69 -20.77 -29.57 -1.42
N ALA A 70 -19.77 -29.90 -0.61
CA ALA A 70 -19.94 -30.67 0.62
C ALA A 70 -20.77 -29.92 1.68
N ARG A 71 -20.75 -28.58 1.63
CA ARG A 71 -21.52 -27.71 2.57
C ARG A 71 -22.90 -27.33 2.05
N GLY A 72 -23.32 -27.84 0.88
CA GLY A 72 -24.65 -27.57 0.32
C GLY A 72 -24.92 -26.09 0.10
N PHE A 73 -23.91 -25.32 -0.31
CA PHE A 73 -24.07 -23.89 -0.53
C PHE A 73 -25.12 -23.61 -1.62
N THR A 74 -25.99 -22.65 -1.35
CA THR A 74 -26.99 -22.17 -2.31
C THR A 74 -26.82 -20.68 -2.60
N ASP A 75 -27.01 -20.32 -3.86
CA ASP A 75 -27.02 -18.93 -4.31
C ASP A 75 -28.40 -18.28 -4.37
N ALA A 76 -29.42 -18.97 -3.88
CA ALA A 76 -30.76 -18.42 -3.76
C ALA A 76 -30.76 -17.12 -2.95
N ARG A 77 -31.50 -16.12 -3.45
CA ARG A 77 -31.82 -14.89 -2.71
C ARG A 77 -32.84 -15.22 -1.62
N ASP A 78 -32.63 -14.68 -0.42
CA ASP A 78 -33.57 -14.87 0.68
C ASP A 78 -34.84 -14.01 0.43
N PRO A 79 -36.05 -14.54 0.64
CA PRO A 79 -37.28 -13.76 0.56
C PRO A 79 -37.32 -12.58 1.53
N ARG A 80 -36.59 -12.64 2.65
CA ARG A 80 -36.50 -11.59 3.67
C ARG A 80 -35.46 -10.51 3.34
N ARG A 81 -34.82 -10.57 2.17
CA ARG A 81 -33.88 -9.50 1.75
C ARG A 81 -34.59 -8.16 1.73
N VAL A 82 -33.83 -7.08 1.92
CA VAL A 82 -34.32 -5.73 1.71
C VAL A 82 -34.79 -5.60 0.25
N PRO A 83 -36.04 -5.18 -0.01
CA PRO A 83 -36.56 -5.06 -1.37
C PRO A 83 -35.75 -4.10 -2.24
N ASP A 84 -35.79 -4.32 -3.54
CA ASP A 84 -35.30 -3.35 -4.52
C ASP A 84 -36.25 -2.14 -4.52
N LYS A 85 -35.78 -1.02 -3.97
CA LYS A 85 -36.50 0.24 -3.90
C LYS A 85 -35.51 1.39 -3.93
N LEU A 86 -35.64 2.24 -4.94
CA LEU A 86 -34.84 3.45 -5.07
C LEU A 86 -35.57 4.60 -4.37
N ASP A 87 -35.05 5.02 -3.22
CA ASP A 87 -35.51 6.19 -2.50
C ASP A 87 -34.77 7.44 -3.01
N VAL A 88 -35.50 8.56 -3.12
CA VAL A 88 -34.98 9.83 -3.64
C VAL A 88 -35.17 10.92 -2.60
N TYR A 89 -34.07 11.57 -2.22
CA TYR A 89 -34.03 12.61 -1.20
C TYR A 89 -33.66 13.94 -1.85
N ALA A 90 -34.56 14.93 -1.78
CA ALA A 90 -34.31 16.26 -2.33
C ALA A 90 -33.50 17.13 -1.36
N GLY A 91 -32.46 17.77 -1.88
CA GLY A 91 -31.70 18.82 -1.20
C GLY A 91 -31.82 20.17 -1.89
N GLN A 92 -31.22 21.19 -1.29
CA GLN A 92 -31.14 22.53 -1.90
C GLN A 92 -30.23 22.57 -3.14
N GLN A 93 -29.19 21.72 -3.17
CA GLN A 93 -28.16 21.72 -4.22
C GLN A 93 -28.23 20.50 -5.14
N ALA A 94 -28.73 19.36 -4.65
CA ALA A 94 -28.73 18.09 -5.36
C ALA A 94 -29.76 17.11 -4.76
N PHE A 95 -30.07 16.07 -5.52
CA PHE A 95 -30.84 14.91 -5.10
C PHE A 95 -29.90 13.75 -4.77
N VAL A 96 -30.14 13.07 -3.65
CA VAL A 96 -29.42 11.85 -3.27
C VAL A 96 -30.34 10.66 -3.46
N PHE A 97 -29.81 9.62 -4.07
CA PHE A 97 -30.50 8.36 -4.34
C PHE A 97 -29.93 7.29 -3.41
N ASP A 98 -30.79 6.46 -2.82
CA ASP A 98 -30.39 5.33 -1.99
C ASP A 98 -31.25 4.12 -2.32
N ASN A 99 -30.60 2.99 -2.57
CA ASN A 99 -31.26 1.71 -2.65
C ASN A 99 -30.76 0.80 -1.53
N ARG A 100 -31.52 0.73 -0.44
CA ARG A 100 -31.20 -0.10 0.72
C ARG A 100 -31.08 -1.59 0.37
N GLY A 101 -31.75 -2.05 -0.69
CA GLY A 101 -31.60 -3.41 -1.23
C GLY A 101 -30.21 -3.72 -1.78
N THR A 102 -29.47 -2.69 -2.21
CA THR A 102 -28.09 -2.78 -2.71
C THR A 102 -27.06 -2.61 -1.60
N CYS A 103 -27.42 -1.97 -0.49
CA CYS A 103 -26.49 -1.58 0.56
C CYS A 103 -25.79 -2.79 1.20
N ALA A 104 -24.45 -2.75 1.26
CA ALA A 104 -23.64 -3.75 1.96
C ALA A 104 -23.46 -3.43 3.46
N HIS A 105 -24.09 -2.36 3.96
CA HIS A 105 -24.00 -1.87 5.34
C HIS A 105 -22.57 -1.65 5.82
N SER A 106 -21.74 -0.99 5.01
CA SER A 106 -20.32 -0.79 5.30
C SER A 106 -20.01 0.36 6.27
N GLY A 107 -20.97 1.22 6.61
CA GLY A 107 -20.76 2.39 7.50
C GLY A 107 -20.08 3.60 6.85
N PHE A 108 -19.47 3.44 5.67
CA PHE A 108 -18.68 4.48 5.00
C PHE A 108 -19.38 5.86 4.86
N CYS A 109 -20.69 5.89 4.60
CA CYS A 109 -21.43 7.14 4.46
C CYS A 109 -21.73 7.80 5.81
N THR A 110 -22.12 7.01 6.82
CA THR A 110 -22.44 7.50 8.17
C THR A 110 -21.19 7.93 8.92
N ASP A 111 -20.07 7.23 8.74
CA ASP A 111 -18.82 7.53 9.44
C ASP A 111 -18.17 8.82 8.92
N ARG A 112 -18.33 9.12 7.62
CA ARG A 112 -17.65 10.24 6.96
C ARG A 112 -18.49 11.50 6.80
N LEU A 113 -19.81 11.37 6.74
CA LEU A 113 -20.70 12.51 6.48
C LEU A 113 -22.00 12.38 7.29
N ALA A 114 -21.84 12.24 8.61
CA ALA A 114 -22.94 12.07 9.57
C ALA A 114 -23.96 13.23 9.55
N SER A 115 -23.57 14.43 9.09
CA SER A 115 -24.50 15.55 8.90
C SER A 115 -25.51 15.33 7.77
N VAL A 116 -25.19 14.42 6.82
CA VAL A 116 -26.06 14.03 5.70
C VAL A 116 -26.67 12.66 5.95
N PHE A 117 -25.89 11.67 6.35
CA PHE A 117 -26.34 10.29 6.58
C PHE A 117 -26.51 10.02 8.07
N ARG A 118 -27.73 10.21 8.56
CA ARG A 118 -28.03 10.30 10.00
C ARG A 118 -28.51 8.95 10.51
N LEU A 119 -27.66 8.28 11.29
CA LEU A 119 -28.05 7.06 11.99
C LEU A 119 -29.21 7.36 12.94
N ASP A 120 -30.19 6.45 12.99
CA ASP A 120 -31.35 6.50 13.88
C ASP A 120 -32.28 7.72 13.71
N GLU A 121 -32.18 8.46 12.60
CA GLU A 121 -33.07 9.58 12.27
C GLU A 121 -33.85 9.34 10.98
N GLU A 122 -35.05 9.93 10.88
CA GLU A 122 -35.86 9.95 9.67
C GLU A 122 -36.16 11.40 9.23
N PRO A 123 -35.92 11.76 7.95
CA PRO A 123 -35.35 10.91 6.91
C PRO A 123 -33.88 10.57 7.18
N PHE A 124 -33.47 9.33 6.89
CA PHE A 124 -32.07 8.89 7.02
C PHE A 124 -31.07 9.80 6.30
N ILE A 125 -31.46 10.34 5.14
CA ILE A 125 -30.61 11.22 4.32
C ILE A 125 -31.14 12.66 4.35
N ALA A 126 -30.26 13.60 4.71
CA ALA A 126 -30.48 15.03 4.64
C ALA A 126 -29.46 15.67 3.66
N PRO A 127 -29.74 15.70 2.34
CA PRO A 127 -28.75 16.12 1.34
C PRO A 127 -28.22 17.55 1.53
N SER A 128 -28.98 18.42 2.18
CA SER A 128 -28.55 19.80 2.46
C SER A 128 -27.59 19.92 3.67
N GLY A 129 -27.19 18.81 4.29
CA GLY A 129 -26.34 18.78 5.49
C GLY A 129 -24.84 18.97 5.25
N ALA A 130 -24.40 19.07 3.99
CA ALA A 130 -23.01 19.33 3.63
C ALA A 130 -22.89 20.02 2.27
N ARG A 131 -21.65 20.35 1.89
CA ARG A 131 -21.34 20.94 0.59
C ARG A 131 -21.45 19.89 -0.53
N LEU A 132 -21.75 20.33 -1.75
CA LEU A 132 -21.96 19.43 -2.89
C LEU A 132 -20.75 18.52 -3.18
N ASP A 133 -19.53 19.04 -3.06
CA ASP A 133 -18.28 18.29 -3.23
C ASP A 133 -18.15 17.16 -2.20
N ASP A 134 -18.45 17.42 -0.92
CA ASP A 134 -18.45 16.41 0.14
C ASP A 134 -19.51 15.32 -0.11
N LEU A 135 -20.71 15.71 -0.58
CA LEU A 135 -21.76 14.76 -0.95
C LEU A 135 -21.33 13.85 -2.10
N ILE A 136 -20.82 14.42 -3.19
CA ILE A 136 -20.33 13.67 -4.35
C ILE A 136 -19.26 12.67 -3.91
N ASN A 137 -18.31 13.11 -3.07
CA ASN A 137 -17.26 12.26 -2.55
C ASN A 137 -17.79 11.12 -1.67
N ALA A 138 -18.78 11.39 -0.81
CA ALA A 138 -19.41 10.37 0.03
C ALA A 138 -20.16 9.31 -0.81
N VAL A 139 -20.91 9.76 -1.83
CA VAL A 139 -21.63 8.88 -2.76
C VAL A 139 -20.66 7.99 -3.54
N ARG A 140 -19.63 8.57 -4.15
CA ARG A 140 -18.60 7.85 -4.91
C ARG A 140 -17.82 6.82 -4.09
N ARG A 141 -17.73 7.02 -2.79
CA ARG A 141 -17.05 6.11 -1.85
C ARG A 141 -17.96 5.02 -1.28
N CYS A 142 -19.25 4.96 -1.65
CA CYS A 142 -20.18 3.89 -1.25
C CYS A 142 -19.72 2.53 -1.84
N PRO A 143 -19.18 1.58 -1.07
CA PRO A 143 -18.55 0.39 -1.66
C PRO A 143 -19.50 -0.55 -2.41
N SER A 144 -20.79 -0.53 -2.05
CA SER A 144 -21.83 -1.31 -2.71
C SER A 144 -22.42 -0.66 -3.96
N GLY A 145 -22.16 0.63 -4.19
CA GLY A 145 -22.84 1.39 -5.25
C GLY A 145 -24.32 1.57 -5.00
N ALA A 146 -24.75 1.60 -3.72
CA ALA A 146 -26.14 1.77 -3.32
C ALA A 146 -26.60 3.23 -3.37
N LEU A 147 -25.64 4.16 -3.28
CA LEU A 147 -25.87 5.59 -3.32
C LEU A 147 -25.68 6.14 -4.73
N GLY A 148 -26.43 7.20 -5.04
CA GLY A 148 -26.28 8.01 -6.25
C GLY A 148 -26.55 9.48 -5.96
N ILE A 149 -26.19 10.33 -6.91
CA ILE A 149 -26.44 11.78 -6.87
C ILE A 149 -26.85 12.30 -8.25
N GLY A 150 -27.66 13.35 -8.26
CA GLY A 150 -28.07 14.07 -9.46
C GLY A 150 -28.41 15.52 -9.13
N MET A 151 -28.26 16.42 -10.10
CA MET A 151 -28.71 17.82 -9.94
C MET A 151 -30.24 17.93 -10.11
N ASP A 152 -30.81 16.96 -10.81
CA ASP A 152 -32.24 16.78 -11.08
C ASP A 152 -32.75 15.55 -10.32
N PRO A 153 -34.07 15.30 -10.26
CA PRO A 153 -34.64 14.09 -9.64
C PRO A 153 -34.35 12.79 -10.43
N GLU A 154 -33.23 12.75 -11.16
CA GLU A 154 -32.69 11.59 -11.85
C GLU A 154 -31.21 11.39 -11.47
N ARG A 155 -30.79 10.13 -11.32
CA ARG A 155 -29.40 9.78 -10.98
C ARG A 155 -28.48 10.15 -12.15
N ASP A 156 -27.47 10.95 -11.88
CA ASP A 156 -26.41 11.25 -12.84
C ASP A 156 -25.21 10.31 -12.60
N ALA A 157 -24.95 9.41 -13.55
CA ALA A 157 -23.83 8.47 -13.46
C ALA A 157 -22.46 9.16 -13.51
N SER A 158 -22.33 10.30 -14.19
CA SER A 158 -21.07 11.06 -14.28
C SER A 158 -20.69 11.70 -12.94
N LEU A 159 -21.68 12.04 -12.12
CA LEU A 159 -21.49 12.53 -10.76
C LEU A 159 -21.36 11.37 -9.77
N SER A 160 -22.18 10.33 -9.91
CA SER A 160 -22.27 9.23 -8.95
C SER A 160 -21.09 8.25 -9.01
N ASP A 161 -20.53 8.01 -10.19
CA ASP A 161 -19.53 6.97 -10.42
C ASP A 161 -18.14 7.58 -10.71
N VAL A 162 -17.08 6.78 -10.48
CA VAL A 162 -15.68 7.17 -10.77
C VAL A 162 -15.06 6.12 -11.67
N ASN A 163 -14.53 6.51 -12.83
CA ASN A 163 -13.90 5.56 -13.72
C ASN A 163 -12.57 5.04 -13.15
N ARG A 164 -12.54 3.79 -12.70
CA ARG A 164 -11.35 3.08 -12.20
C ARG A 164 -10.97 1.93 -13.12
N PRO A 165 -9.71 1.47 -13.12
CA PRO A 165 -9.36 0.23 -13.80
C PRO A 165 -10.09 -0.97 -13.17
N PRO A 166 -10.39 -2.03 -13.93
CA PRO A 166 -10.90 -3.28 -13.39
C PRO A 166 -10.01 -3.80 -12.25
N GLN A 167 -10.59 -4.13 -11.10
CA GLN A 167 -9.89 -4.73 -9.96
C GLN A 167 -10.89 -5.41 -9.01
N ILE A 168 -10.43 -6.48 -8.35
CA ILE A 168 -11.14 -7.14 -7.25
C ILE A 168 -10.32 -6.95 -5.96
N GLU A 169 -10.87 -6.22 -5.00
CA GLU A 169 -10.32 -6.13 -3.64
C GLU A 169 -10.99 -7.19 -2.75
N VAL A 170 -10.18 -7.98 -2.06
CA VAL A 170 -10.62 -8.87 -0.99
C VAL A 170 -10.66 -8.07 0.31
N SER A 171 -11.81 -7.50 0.65
CA SER A 171 -11.95 -6.75 1.89
C SER A 171 -11.82 -7.68 3.11
N LYS A 172 -11.17 -7.19 4.16
CA LYS A 172 -10.93 -7.92 5.41
C LYS A 172 -12.25 -8.38 6.01
N ASP A 173 -12.38 -9.68 6.26
CA ASP A 173 -13.56 -10.27 6.92
C ASP A 173 -14.89 -9.94 6.20
N GLY A 174 -14.83 -9.57 4.92
CA GLY A 174 -15.92 -8.89 4.23
C GLY A 174 -16.12 -9.33 2.78
N PRO A 175 -16.91 -8.59 2.00
CA PRO A 175 -17.17 -8.92 0.60
C PRO A 175 -15.94 -8.78 -0.31
N TYR A 176 -16.06 -9.26 -1.55
CA TYR A 176 -15.21 -8.77 -2.64
C TYR A 176 -15.73 -7.42 -3.11
N ARG A 177 -14.87 -6.42 -3.25
CA ARG A 177 -15.22 -5.13 -3.86
C ARG A 177 -14.66 -5.11 -5.27
N VAL A 178 -15.56 -5.04 -6.25
CA VAL A 178 -15.21 -5.04 -7.67
C VAL A 178 -15.36 -3.62 -8.19
N THR A 179 -14.40 -3.14 -8.98
CA THR A 179 -14.38 -1.80 -9.57
C THR A 179 -14.08 -1.87 -11.06
N GLY A 180 -14.27 -0.77 -11.79
CA GLY A 180 -13.91 -0.64 -13.20
C GLY A 180 -14.87 -1.27 -14.20
N HIS A 181 -16.18 -1.13 -13.95
CA HIS A 181 -17.24 -1.51 -14.90
C HIS A 181 -17.22 -3.00 -15.31
N VAL A 182 -16.80 -3.87 -14.40
CA VAL A 182 -16.78 -5.32 -14.60
C VAL A 182 -18.22 -5.85 -14.63
N GLU A 183 -18.59 -6.52 -15.72
CA GLU A 183 -19.91 -7.10 -15.89
C GLU A 183 -20.03 -8.43 -15.12
N LEU A 184 -21.18 -8.64 -14.49
CA LEU A 184 -21.52 -9.90 -13.84
C LEU A 184 -22.44 -10.69 -14.76
N VAL A 185 -22.03 -11.91 -15.11
CA VAL A 185 -22.82 -12.82 -15.94
C VAL A 185 -23.02 -14.15 -15.21
N ASP A 186 -24.10 -14.85 -15.52
CA ASP A 186 -24.25 -16.25 -15.09
C ASP A 186 -23.43 -17.21 -15.97
N GLU A 187 -23.55 -18.51 -15.69
CA GLU A 187 -22.82 -19.55 -16.43
C GLU A 187 -23.29 -19.77 -17.87
N ASP A 188 -24.48 -19.29 -18.21
CA ASP A 188 -25.01 -19.29 -19.58
C ASP A 188 -24.63 -18.00 -20.34
N GLY A 189 -23.98 -17.05 -19.65
CA GLY A 189 -23.52 -15.77 -20.19
C GLY A 189 -24.56 -14.65 -20.14
N ALA A 190 -25.69 -14.84 -19.46
CA ALA A 190 -26.69 -13.79 -19.28
C ALA A 190 -26.29 -12.81 -18.17
N SER A 191 -26.51 -11.51 -18.38
CA SER A 191 -26.17 -10.47 -17.41
C SER A 191 -27.01 -10.61 -16.13
N ILE A 192 -26.36 -10.47 -14.97
CA ILE A 192 -27.01 -10.54 -13.67
C ILE A 192 -27.67 -9.21 -13.34
N VAL A 193 -28.98 -9.25 -13.12
CA VAL A 193 -29.78 -8.06 -12.81
C VAL A 193 -29.38 -7.47 -11.45
N GLN A 194 -28.95 -6.22 -11.50
CA GLN A 194 -28.73 -5.34 -10.34
C GLN A 194 -30.01 -4.57 -10.02
N ASN A 195 -30.11 -4.12 -8.77
CA ASN A 195 -31.22 -3.29 -8.30
C ASN A 195 -31.23 -1.90 -8.95
N ALA A 196 -32.37 -1.22 -8.90
CA ALA A 196 -32.52 0.12 -9.46
C ALA A 196 -31.52 1.12 -8.84
N GLY A 197 -30.89 1.94 -9.69
CA GLY A 197 -29.94 2.97 -9.27
C GLY A 197 -28.57 2.46 -8.81
N ALA A 198 -28.30 1.15 -8.89
CA ALA A 198 -26.99 0.59 -8.57
C ALA A 198 -25.88 1.17 -9.48
N SER A 199 -24.68 1.33 -8.90
CA SER A 199 -23.50 1.72 -9.68
C SER A 199 -23.20 0.70 -10.78
N GLN A 200 -22.89 1.21 -11.97
CA GLN A 200 -22.35 0.40 -13.07
C GLN A 200 -20.83 0.27 -13.00
N GLU A 201 -20.17 0.98 -12.08
CA GLU A 201 -18.72 1.02 -12.01
C GLU A 201 -18.17 0.11 -10.93
N HIS A 202 -18.84 0.01 -9.78
CA HIS A 202 -18.41 -0.83 -8.68
C HIS A 202 -19.56 -1.57 -8.00
N VAL A 203 -19.22 -2.69 -7.36
CA VAL A 203 -20.17 -3.55 -6.67
C VAL A 203 -19.50 -4.35 -5.55
N SER A 204 -20.26 -4.69 -4.51
CA SER A 204 -19.83 -5.58 -3.43
C SER A 204 -20.44 -6.97 -3.56
N LEU A 205 -19.61 -8.00 -3.76
CA LEU A 205 -20.02 -9.40 -3.91
C LEU A 205 -19.86 -10.18 -2.60
N CYS A 206 -20.85 -11.00 -2.27
CA CYS A 206 -20.87 -11.80 -1.06
C CYS A 206 -19.73 -12.84 -1.05
N ARG A 207 -18.95 -12.87 0.03
CA ARG A 207 -17.88 -13.84 0.24
C ARG A 207 -18.15 -14.81 1.40
N CYS A 208 -19.04 -14.45 2.32
CA CYS A 208 -19.32 -15.22 3.54
C CYS A 208 -20.34 -16.36 3.36
N GLY A 209 -20.99 -16.47 2.20
CA GLY A 209 -22.07 -17.42 1.94
C GLY A 209 -23.42 -17.08 2.58
N ALA A 210 -23.49 -16.13 3.50
CA ALA A 210 -24.70 -15.83 4.29
C ALA A 210 -25.53 -14.63 3.79
N SER A 211 -25.12 -13.95 2.71
CA SER A 211 -25.87 -12.78 2.21
C SER A 211 -27.33 -13.13 1.89
N LEU A 212 -28.24 -12.22 2.21
CA LEU A 212 -29.66 -12.35 1.85
C LEU A 212 -29.91 -11.97 0.38
N ASN A 213 -29.02 -11.19 -0.23
CA ASN A 213 -29.17 -10.65 -1.59
C ASN A 213 -28.10 -11.19 -2.57
N LYS A 214 -27.80 -12.50 -2.51
CA LYS A 214 -26.77 -13.12 -3.38
C LYS A 214 -27.03 -12.82 -4.87
N PRO A 215 -25.99 -12.59 -5.69
CA PRO A 215 -24.56 -12.64 -5.35
C PRO A 215 -24.01 -11.40 -4.64
N PHE A 216 -24.83 -10.38 -4.39
CA PHE A 216 -24.42 -9.13 -3.75
C PHE A 216 -24.29 -9.30 -2.23
N CYS A 217 -23.45 -8.48 -1.60
CA CYS A 217 -23.32 -8.46 -0.15
C CYS A 217 -24.46 -7.67 0.49
N SER A 218 -25.15 -8.27 1.46
CA SER A 218 -26.20 -7.59 2.26
C SER A 218 -25.75 -7.25 3.68
N GLY A 219 -24.43 -7.18 3.94
CA GLY A 219 -23.90 -6.93 5.29
C GLY A 219 -23.89 -8.12 6.26
N MET A 220 -24.52 -9.26 5.92
CA MET A 220 -24.64 -10.43 6.81
C MET A 220 -23.32 -11.02 7.31
N HIS A 221 -22.19 -10.70 6.69
CA HIS A 221 -20.86 -11.13 7.13
C HIS A 221 -20.55 -10.69 8.57
N TRP A 222 -21.07 -9.53 9.01
CA TRP A 222 -21.00 -9.11 10.41
C TRP A 222 -21.81 -10.02 11.33
N SER A 223 -23.07 -10.30 10.97
CA SER A 223 -23.98 -11.09 11.80
C SER A 223 -23.54 -12.55 11.95
N VAL A 224 -22.87 -13.11 10.93
CA VAL A 224 -22.31 -14.46 10.99
C VAL A 224 -20.85 -14.50 11.46
N ALA A 225 -20.30 -13.35 11.89
CA ALA A 225 -18.92 -13.20 12.33
C ALA A 225 -17.91 -13.84 11.35
N PHE A 226 -18.11 -13.59 10.05
CA PHE A 226 -17.22 -14.12 9.02
C PHE A 226 -15.81 -13.57 9.24
N ARG A 227 -14.79 -14.44 9.14
CA ARG A 227 -13.39 -14.09 9.31
C ARG A 227 -12.52 -14.70 8.23
N ASP A 228 -11.50 -13.95 7.83
CA ASP A 228 -10.39 -14.49 7.07
C ASP A 228 -9.46 -15.32 7.96
N PRO A 229 -8.76 -16.33 7.38
CA PRO A 229 -7.69 -16.99 8.09
C PRO A 229 -6.57 -15.99 8.42
N ILE A 230 -6.20 -15.92 9.69
CA ILE A 230 -5.05 -15.13 10.16
C ILE A 230 -3.80 -16.01 10.01
N PRO A 231 -2.76 -15.61 9.25
CA PRO A 231 -1.58 -16.44 9.03
C PRO A 231 -0.84 -16.83 10.32
N ASP A 232 -0.79 -15.90 11.28
CA ASP A 232 -0.23 -16.12 12.62
C ASP A 232 -0.84 -15.08 13.58
N PRO A 233 -1.70 -15.48 14.55
CA PRO A 233 -2.30 -14.56 15.50
C PRO A 233 -1.32 -14.01 16.55
N MET A 234 -0.13 -14.61 16.68
CA MET A 234 0.92 -14.15 17.60
C MET A 234 1.92 -13.21 16.92
N ARG A 235 1.83 -13.01 15.61
CA ARG A 235 2.73 -12.14 14.86
C ARG A 235 2.41 -10.67 15.14
N GLU A 236 3.43 -9.90 15.53
CA GLU A 236 3.34 -8.45 15.58
C GLU A 236 3.10 -7.88 14.17
N PRO A 237 2.03 -7.08 13.96
CA PRO A 237 1.77 -6.49 12.66
C PRO A 237 2.86 -5.48 12.31
N THR A 238 3.14 -5.27 11.03
CA THR A 238 3.99 -4.17 10.59
C THR A 238 3.27 -2.82 10.78
N LEU A 239 4.00 -1.70 10.79
CA LEU A 239 3.38 -0.37 10.75
C LEU A 239 2.51 -0.18 9.49
N PHE A 240 2.89 -0.78 8.36
CA PHE A 240 2.12 -0.76 7.12
C PHE A 240 0.76 -1.45 7.30
N GLU A 241 0.75 -2.65 7.88
CA GLU A 241 -0.48 -3.41 8.15
C GLU A 241 -1.37 -2.68 9.15
N TRP A 242 -0.77 -2.12 10.20
CA TRP A 242 -1.50 -1.37 11.22
C TRP A 242 -2.11 -0.08 10.68
N ALA A 243 -1.37 0.65 9.83
CA ALA A 243 -1.85 1.87 9.19
C ALA A 243 -3.05 1.65 8.26
N GLY A 244 -3.35 0.40 7.86
CA GLY A 244 -4.38 0.08 6.86
C GLY A 244 -3.83 -0.12 5.44
N GLY A 245 -2.53 -0.34 5.31
CA GLY A 245 -1.88 -0.67 4.05
C GLY A 245 -1.73 0.51 3.09
N TYR A 246 -1.52 0.18 1.82
CA TYR A 246 -1.31 1.17 0.76
C TYR A 246 -2.51 2.11 0.56
N PRO A 247 -3.78 1.62 0.58
CA PRO A 247 -4.94 2.51 0.40
C PRO A 247 -5.02 3.63 1.45
N ALA A 248 -4.76 3.31 2.73
CA ALA A 248 -4.79 4.30 3.80
C ALA A 248 -3.66 5.33 3.67
N LEU A 249 -2.43 4.88 3.37
CA LEU A 249 -1.29 5.76 3.13
C LEU A 249 -1.49 6.63 1.89
N LEU A 250 -2.15 6.11 0.84
CA LEU A 250 -2.47 6.87 -0.36
C LEU A 250 -3.53 7.95 -0.10
N ASP A 251 -4.58 7.63 0.67
CA ASP A 251 -5.58 8.62 1.06
C ASP A 251 -4.93 9.75 1.87
N MET A 252 -4.04 9.41 2.81
CA MET A 252 -3.25 10.39 3.57
C MET A 252 -2.39 11.28 2.67
N THR A 253 -1.58 10.71 1.76
CA THR A 253 -0.71 11.54 0.91
C THR A 253 -1.52 12.38 -0.07
N ARG A 254 -2.67 11.89 -0.54
CA ARG A 254 -3.58 12.70 -1.38
C ARG A 254 -4.15 13.88 -0.60
N ILE A 255 -4.58 13.70 0.64
CA ILE A 255 -5.03 14.81 1.50
C ILE A 255 -3.90 15.83 1.66
N PHE A 256 -2.69 15.38 1.99
CA PHE A 256 -1.52 16.26 2.11
C PHE A 256 -1.30 17.13 0.87
N TYR A 257 -1.19 16.52 -0.30
CA TYR A 257 -0.85 17.22 -1.55
C TYR A 257 -2.01 18.01 -2.17
N SER A 258 -3.27 17.65 -1.89
CA SER A 258 -4.44 18.33 -2.48
C SER A 258 -5.01 19.44 -1.60
N ARG A 259 -4.88 19.31 -0.27
CA ARG A 259 -5.42 20.27 0.69
C ARG A 259 -4.34 21.19 1.25
N TYR A 260 -3.32 20.61 1.89
CA TYR A 260 -2.38 21.41 2.68
C TYR A 260 -1.29 22.07 1.83
N VAL A 261 -0.71 21.35 0.88
CA VAL A 261 0.39 21.89 0.05
C VAL A 261 -0.01 23.12 -0.78
N PRO A 262 -1.15 23.14 -1.50
CA PRO A 262 -1.50 24.28 -2.36
C PRO A 262 -1.84 25.55 -1.58
N GLU A 263 -2.32 25.42 -0.34
CA GLU A 263 -2.72 26.54 0.51
C GLU A 263 -1.53 27.18 1.25
N ASP A 264 -0.40 26.47 1.38
CA ASP A 264 0.74 26.92 2.16
C ASP A 264 1.77 27.72 1.33
N PRO A 265 2.13 28.95 1.73
CA PRO A 265 3.02 29.81 0.94
C PRO A 265 4.49 29.33 0.90
N LEU A 266 4.91 28.45 1.81
CA LEU A 266 6.27 27.91 1.86
C LEU A 266 6.41 26.56 1.17
N LEU A 267 5.36 25.72 1.22
CA LEU A 267 5.34 24.41 0.58
C LEU A 267 4.81 24.45 -0.86
N GLY A 268 3.80 25.27 -1.16
CA GLY A 268 3.21 25.37 -2.50
C GLY A 268 4.27 25.55 -3.60
N PRO A 269 5.19 26.53 -3.48
CA PRO A 269 6.26 26.71 -4.47
C PRO A 269 7.22 25.52 -4.59
N LEU A 270 7.50 24.81 -3.49
CA LEU A 270 8.41 23.66 -3.47
C LEU A 270 7.88 22.48 -4.31
N PHE A 271 6.56 22.34 -4.36
CA PHE A 271 5.86 21.25 -5.05
C PHE A 271 5.14 21.68 -6.33
N ALA A 272 5.28 22.94 -6.77
CA ALA A 272 4.54 23.49 -7.90
C ALA A 272 4.70 22.70 -9.22
N GLU A 273 5.87 22.07 -9.41
CA GLU A 273 6.20 21.27 -10.60
C GLU A 273 6.12 19.75 -10.35
N MET A 274 5.50 19.32 -9.24
CA MET A 274 5.40 17.89 -8.94
C MET A 274 4.55 17.16 -9.99
N SER A 275 4.93 15.91 -10.28
CA SER A 275 4.13 15.05 -11.15
C SER A 275 2.76 14.77 -10.51
N PRO A 276 1.66 14.63 -11.29
CA PRO A 276 0.34 14.32 -10.75
C PRO A 276 0.28 13.02 -9.92
N ASP A 277 1.16 12.06 -10.20
CA ASP A 277 1.29 10.79 -9.46
C ASP A 277 2.23 10.87 -8.23
N HIS A 278 2.61 12.08 -7.80
CA HIS A 278 3.48 12.26 -6.64
C HIS A 278 2.89 11.69 -5.33
N PRO A 279 1.58 11.84 -5.02
CA PRO A 279 0.97 11.21 -3.85
C PRO A 279 1.15 9.68 -3.82
N GLU A 280 0.97 9.02 -4.98
CA GLU A 280 1.15 7.58 -5.16
C GLU A 280 2.59 7.14 -4.92
N ARG A 281 3.56 7.93 -5.37
CA ARG A 281 5.00 7.67 -5.13
C ARG A 281 5.34 7.73 -3.66
N VAL A 282 4.86 8.76 -2.95
CA VAL A 282 5.13 8.90 -1.51
C VAL A 282 4.43 7.80 -0.71
N ALA A 283 3.19 7.45 -1.06
CA ALA A 283 2.48 6.33 -0.42
C ALA A 283 3.22 5.00 -0.63
N ALA A 284 3.73 4.75 -1.84
CA ALA A 284 4.52 3.55 -2.13
C ALA A 284 5.84 3.54 -1.33
N TRP A 285 6.49 4.69 -1.17
CA TRP A 285 7.70 4.82 -0.36
C TRP A 285 7.43 4.50 1.11
N LEU A 286 6.42 5.14 1.70
CA LEU A 286 6.00 4.88 3.08
C LEU A 286 5.57 3.43 3.30
N SER A 287 4.90 2.82 2.32
CA SER A 287 4.49 1.41 2.38
C SER A 287 5.69 0.49 2.52
N GLU A 288 6.73 0.67 1.69
CA GLU A 288 7.94 -0.14 1.76
C GLU A 288 8.73 0.13 3.03
N VAL A 289 8.77 1.38 3.50
CA VAL A 289 9.47 1.73 4.73
C VAL A 289 8.81 1.11 5.95
N PHE A 290 7.49 1.16 6.05
CA PHE A 290 6.70 0.70 7.20
C PHE A 290 6.50 -0.82 7.26
N GLY A 291 7.30 -1.58 6.50
CA GLY A 291 7.29 -3.04 6.58
C GLY A 291 6.51 -3.72 5.46
N GLY A 292 5.80 -2.97 4.62
CA GLY A 292 5.03 -3.50 3.49
C GLY A 292 5.88 -3.99 2.31
N PRO A 293 5.22 -4.36 1.20
CA PRO A 293 5.90 -4.79 -0.03
C PRO A 293 6.77 -3.70 -0.64
N ARG A 294 7.66 -4.09 -1.56
CA ARG A 294 8.64 -3.21 -2.22
C ARG A 294 8.03 -2.34 -3.33
N PHE A 295 6.86 -1.76 -3.08
CA PHE A 295 6.10 -1.00 -4.07
C PHE A 295 6.91 0.14 -4.67
N TYR A 296 7.72 0.84 -3.86
CA TYR A 296 8.50 1.95 -4.38
C TYR A 296 9.70 1.46 -5.17
N THR A 297 10.44 0.48 -4.64
CA THR A 297 11.62 -0.03 -5.31
C THR A 297 11.28 -0.66 -6.65
N GLU A 298 10.22 -1.48 -6.70
CA GLU A 298 9.81 -2.18 -7.92
C GLU A 298 9.27 -1.23 -8.99
N ARG A 299 8.55 -0.17 -8.60
CA ARG A 299 7.91 0.75 -9.56
C ARG A 299 8.75 1.96 -9.93
N TYR A 300 9.58 2.44 -9.01
CA TYR A 300 10.26 3.73 -9.13
C TYR A 300 11.79 3.64 -8.97
N GLY A 301 12.37 2.50 -8.57
CA GLY A 301 13.82 2.31 -8.53
C GLY A 301 14.50 2.62 -7.19
N GLY A 302 13.75 2.67 -6.09
CA GLY A 302 14.29 2.59 -4.73
C GLY A 302 15.01 3.86 -4.25
N TYR A 303 15.86 3.72 -3.23
CA TYR A 303 16.51 4.85 -2.54
C TYR A 303 17.22 5.82 -3.50
N ARG A 304 17.99 5.30 -4.47
CA ARG A 304 18.69 6.12 -5.46
C ARG A 304 17.75 7.06 -6.21
N ARG A 305 16.59 6.57 -6.63
CA ARG A 305 15.57 7.42 -7.26
C ARG A 305 15.07 8.48 -6.28
N MET A 306 14.67 8.09 -5.07
CA MET A 306 14.13 9.02 -4.07
C MET A 306 15.10 10.18 -3.82
N VAL A 307 16.37 9.89 -3.57
CA VAL A 307 17.40 10.91 -3.33
C VAL A 307 17.57 11.84 -4.53
N SER A 308 17.57 11.31 -5.76
CA SER A 308 17.68 12.14 -6.98
C SER A 308 16.58 13.19 -7.11
N GLN A 309 15.42 12.98 -6.47
CA GLN A 309 14.31 13.94 -6.49
C GLN A 309 14.47 15.07 -5.45
N HIS A 310 15.38 14.91 -4.48
CA HIS A 310 15.64 15.88 -3.42
C HIS A 310 16.90 16.72 -3.66
N ILE A 311 17.90 16.19 -4.37
CA ILE A 311 19.16 16.90 -4.68
C ILE A 311 18.85 18.24 -5.36
N GLY A 312 19.49 19.30 -4.87
CA GLY A 312 19.40 20.65 -5.43
C GLY A 312 18.09 21.37 -5.15
N LYS A 313 17.22 20.83 -4.27
CA LYS A 313 15.98 21.49 -3.84
C LYS A 313 16.18 22.52 -2.73
N GLU A 314 17.34 22.51 -2.06
CA GLU A 314 17.68 23.45 -0.98
C GLU A 314 16.56 23.61 0.07
N ILE A 315 16.03 22.48 0.54
CA ILE A 315 14.89 22.44 1.46
C ILE A 315 15.30 23.10 2.77
N ARG A 316 14.55 24.13 3.18
CA ARG A 316 14.86 24.91 4.39
C ARG A 316 14.23 24.31 5.65
N PRO A 317 14.82 24.55 6.85
CA PRO A 317 14.31 23.99 8.11
C PRO A 317 12.83 24.29 8.39
N GLU A 318 12.36 25.50 8.06
CA GLU A 318 10.95 25.90 8.22
C GLU A 318 10.01 25.15 7.26
N GLN A 319 10.44 24.91 6.02
CA GLN A 319 9.67 24.11 5.06
C GLN A 319 9.57 22.65 5.55
N ARG A 320 10.67 22.09 6.04
CA ARG A 320 10.69 20.74 6.63
C ARG A 320 9.75 20.63 7.83
N ALA A 321 9.76 21.61 8.74
CA ALA A 321 8.89 21.60 9.92
C ALA A 321 7.40 21.66 9.55
N LEU A 322 7.03 22.48 8.56
CA LEU A 322 5.67 22.54 8.04
C LEU A 322 5.28 21.23 7.36
N TRP A 323 6.15 20.67 6.52
CA TRP A 323 5.92 19.39 5.86
C TRP A 323 5.63 18.27 6.88
N ALA A 324 6.45 18.16 7.93
CA ALA A 324 6.24 17.16 8.97
C ALA A 324 4.91 17.37 9.72
N THR A 325 4.56 18.61 10.03
CA THR A 325 3.31 18.97 10.71
C THR A 325 2.09 18.56 9.90
N TYR A 326 2.04 18.95 8.63
CA TYR A 326 0.91 18.64 7.76
C TYR A 326 0.81 17.16 7.39
N MET A 327 1.93 16.42 7.33
CA MET A 327 1.88 14.96 7.17
C MET A 327 1.19 14.28 8.35
N VAL A 328 1.44 14.75 9.58
CA VAL A 328 0.77 14.24 10.78
C VAL A 328 -0.71 14.62 10.78
N GLN A 329 -1.05 15.88 10.47
CA GLN A 329 -2.46 16.29 10.35
C GLN A 329 -3.21 15.53 9.25
N SER A 330 -2.56 15.27 8.11
CA SER A 330 -3.14 14.47 7.03
C SER A 330 -3.39 13.03 7.46
N ALA A 331 -2.60 12.49 8.39
CA ALA A 331 -2.82 11.16 8.93
C ALA A 331 -4.09 11.12 9.80
N ASP A 332 -4.36 12.18 10.57
CA ASP A 332 -5.62 12.31 11.33
C ASP A 332 -6.82 12.47 10.39
N ASP A 333 -6.72 13.37 9.40
CA ASP A 333 -7.77 13.61 8.41
C ASP A 333 -8.09 12.36 7.57
N ALA A 334 -7.09 11.54 7.28
CA ALA A 334 -7.26 10.26 6.57
C ALA A 334 -7.84 9.15 7.45
N GLY A 335 -7.95 9.37 8.77
CA GLY A 335 -8.43 8.38 9.73
C GLY A 335 -7.43 7.25 9.98
N LEU A 336 -6.12 7.49 9.85
CA LEU A 336 -5.12 6.52 10.30
C LEU A 336 -5.25 6.30 11.82
N PRO A 337 -4.85 5.13 12.34
CA PRO A 337 -4.95 4.83 13.76
C PRO A 337 -4.31 5.92 14.64
N SER A 338 -4.98 6.27 15.73
CA SER A 338 -4.55 7.32 16.66
C SER A 338 -4.00 6.76 17.97
N ASP A 339 -3.74 5.46 18.06
CA ASP A 339 -3.15 4.85 19.24
C ASP A 339 -1.74 5.40 19.50
N PRO A 340 -1.36 5.64 20.77
CA PRO A 340 -0.06 6.23 21.12
C PRO A 340 1.14 5.50 20.53
N GLU A 341 1.09 4.17 20.50
CA GLU A 341 2.14 3.28 20.02
C GLU A 341 2.41 3.52 18.53
N PHE A 342 1.38 3.48 17.69
CA PHE A 342 1.50 3.75 16.25
C PHE A 342 1.89 5.19 15.98
N ARG A 343 1.24 6.15 16.65
CA ARG A 343 1.50 7.57 16.43
C ARG A 343 2.93 7.95 16.80
N ALA A 344 3.48 7.42 17.89
CA ALA A 344 4.88 7.64 18.25
C ALA A 344 5.84 7.12 17.16
N ALA A 345 5.64 5.89 16.68
CA ALA A 345 6.50 5.30 15.66
C ALA A 345 6.39 6.02 14.31
N PHE A 346 5.17 6.40 13.90
CA PHE A 346 4.92 7.15 12.67
C PHE A 346 5.55 8.55 12.69
N VAL A 347 5.28 9.33 13.74
CA VAL A 347 5.82 10.70 13.88
C VAL A 347 7.35 10.68 13.94
N ALA A 348 7.94 9.72 14.66
CA ALA A 348 9.38 9.56 14.72
C ALA A 348 10.00 9.34 13.34
N TYR A 349 9.37 8.53 12.48
CA TYR A 349 9.83 8.35 11.10
C TYR A 349 9.72 9.64 10.27
N ILE A 350 8.56 10.31 10.31
CA ILE A 350 8.32 11.56 9.56
C ILE A 350 9.36 12.62 9.95
N GLU A 351 9.63 12.75 11.25
CA GLU A 351 10.65 13.64 11.80
C GLU A 351 12.06 13.25 11.33
N TRP A 352 12.42 11.97 11.45
CA TRP A 352 13.74 11.45 11.05
C TRP A 352 13.98 11.57 9.54
N GLY A 353 13.05 11.12 8.72
CA GLY A 353 13.15 11.11 7.26
C GLY A 353 13.16 12.52 6.66
N SER A 354 12.37 13.44 7.20
CA SER A 354 12.36 14.83 6.72
C SER A 354 13.68 15.56 6.95
N ARG A 355 14.42 15.26 8.04
CA ARG A 355 15.77 15.80 8.26
C ARG A 355 16.77 15.28 7.23
N ILE A 356 16.66 14.01 6.85
CA ILE A 356 17.49 13.43 5.79
C ILE A 356 17.20 14.09 4.44
N ALA A 357 15.93 14.40 4.15
CA ALA A 357 15.56 15.13 2.94
C ALA A 357 16.24 16.51 2.88
N VAL A 358 16.30 17.23 4.00
CA VAL A 358 17.03 18.52 4.10
C VAL A 358 18.51 18.32 3.77
N GLU A 359 19.19 17.38 4.44
CA GLU A 359 20.61 17.12 4.21
C GLU A 359 20.91 16.73 2.76
N ASN A 360 20.10 15.85 2.17
CA ASN A 360 20.27 15.40 0.79
C ASN A 360 19.98 16.50 -0.24
N SER A 361 19.29 17.58 0.14
CA SER A 361 18.88 18.64 -0.79
C SER A 361 19.91 19.75 -0.98
N GLY A 362 20.91 19.84 -0.11
CA GLY A 362 21.92 20.90 -0.14
C GLY A 362 22.81 20.84 -1.38
N ALA A 363 23.29 22.01 -1.83
CA ALA A 363 24.11 22.17 -3.04
C ALA A 363 25.45 21.39 -3.05
N GLY A 364 25.92 20.92 -1.89
CA GLY A 364 27.14 20.11 -1.74
C GLY A 364 26.91 18.72 -1.15
N ALA A 365 25.66 18.25 -1.10
CA ALA A 365 25.32 16.96 -0.51
C ALA A 365 25.90 15.79 -1.33
N THR A 366 26.55 14.84 -0.66
CA THR A 366 27.07 13.60 -1.27
C THR A 366 26.37 12.38 -0.65
N PRO A 367 25.05 12.21 -0.89
CA PRO A 367 24.31 11.09 -0.33
C PRO A 367 24.86 9.76 -0.84
N PRO A 368 24.98 8.72 0.01
CA PRO A 368 25.45 7.41 -0.43
C PRO A 368 24.55 6.85 -1.56
N PRO A 369 25.10 6.49 -2.72
CA PRO A 369 24.30 6.25 -3.93
C PRO A 369 23.48 4.95 -3.91
N ASN A 370 23.84 3.98 -3.07
CA ASN A 370 23.32 2.60 -3.13
C ASN A 370 22.74 2.10 -1.79
N MET A 371 22.20 2.99 -0.95
CA MET A 371 21.55 2.54 0.29
C MET A 371 20.25 1.77 0.00
N PRO A 372 19.90 0.78 0.83
CA PRO A 372 18.57 0.19 0.78
C PRO A 372 17.49 1.21 1.20
N VAL A 373 16.25 0.98 0.79
CA VAL A 373 15.11 1.70 1.38
C VAL A 373 15.08 1.39 2.89
N PRO A 374 14.99 2.41 3.76
CA PRO A 374 14.96 2.19 5.21
C PRO A 374 13.80 1.27 5.59
N ARG A 375 14.00 0.41 6.59
CA ARG A 375 12.92 -0.37 7.21
C ARG A 375 12.67 0.18 8.60
N TRP A 376 11.46 0.67 8.83
CA TRP A 376 11.06 1.30 10.08
C TRP A 376 10.06 0.40 10.82
N TRP A 377 10.35 0.14 12.09
CA TRP A 377 9.55 -0.74 12.96
C TRP A 377 9.00 0.01 14.17
N TRP A 378 8.18 -0.64 14.99
CA TRP A 378 7.56 -0.06 16.19
C TRP A 378 8.56 0.57 17.15
N VAL A 379 9.70 -0.09 17.34
CA VAL A 379 10.81 0.43 18.15
C VAL A 379 11.81 1.11 17.24
N CYS A 380 12.01 2.41 17.47
CA CYS A 380 12.88 3.26 16.68
C CYS A 380 14.35 2.93 16.97
N ASN A 381 15.04 2.21 16.08
CA ASN A 381 16.49 2.01 16.16
C ASN A 381 17.30 3.15 15.50
N ALA A 382 16.76 4.38 15.54
CA ALA A 382 17.37 5.58 14.97
C ALA A 382 18.43 6.17 15.91
N THR A 383 19.42 5.36 16.25
CA THR A 383 20.57 5.81 17.05
C THR A 383 21.40 6.83 16.27
N PRO A 384 22.22 7.68 16.94
CA PRO A 384 23.05 8.67 16.24
C PRO A 384 23.95 8.07 15.15
N ALA A 385 24.37 6.81 15.29
CA ALA A 385 25.19 6.10 14.31
C ALA A 385 24.39 5.29 13.27
N ALA A 386 23.05 5.35 13.30
CA ALA A 386 22.19 4.55 12.44
C ALA A 386 22.25 4.94 10.95
N ARG A 387 22.94 6.03 10.58
CA ARG A 387 23.11 6.43 9.18
C ARG A 387 24.43 7.19 8.91
N PRO A 388 25.01 7.03 7.71
CA PRO A 388 26.03 7.95 7.20
C PRO A 388 25.44 9.34 6.94
N SER A 389 26.16 10.40 7.29
CA SER A 389 25.79 11.79 6.97
C SER A 389 25.98 12.08 5.48
N ALA A 390 25.04 12.82 4.87
CA ALA A 390 25.20 13.32 3.49
C ALA A 390 26.05 14.61 3.43
N ILE A 391 26.35 15.21 4.58
CA ILE A 391 27.21 16.39 4.74
C ILE A 391 28.60 15.90 5.17
N ALA A 392 29.63 16.27 4.40
CA ALA A 392 31.01 16.00 4.77
C ALA A 392 31.38 16.83 6.02
N GLY A 393 31.57 16.17 7.17
CA GLY A 393 31.91 16.89 8.40
C GLY A 393 32.03 16.13 9.73
N ASP A 394 31.73 14.83 9.80
CA ASP A 394 31.89 14.05 11.06
C ASP A 394 32.35 12.59 10.84
N ALA A 395 33.02 12.32 9.73
CA ALA A 395 33.79 11.08 9.57
C ALA A 395 35.18 11.22 10.19
N GLN A 396 35.23 11.59 11.48
CA GLN A 396 36.46 11.59 12.26
C GLN A 396 36.34 10.55 13.38
N ALA A 397 36.35 9.28 12.98
CA ALA A 397 36.66 8.17 13.88
C ALA A 397 37.26 7.00 13.08
N THR A 398 38.58 6.90 13.21
CA THR A 398 39.41 5.68 13.11
C THR A 398 39.43 4.97 11.76
N ASN A 399 40.24 5.45 10.81
CA ASN A 399 40.71 4.61 9.70
C ASN A 399 42.23 4.71 9.42
N ASP A 400 43.00 5.38 10.29
CA ASP A 400 44.41 5.68 10.00
C ASP A 400 45.45 4.84 10.75
N ASP A 401 45.05 3.84 11.54
CA ASP A 401 46.00 2.88 12.13
C ASP A 401 45.68 1.45 11.67
N ILE A 402 45.86 1.17 10.38
CA ILE A 402 46.10 -0.21 9.94
C ILE A 402 47.62 -0.37 9.91
N GLU A 403 48.14 -1.03 10.94
CA GLU A 403 49.49 -1.59 10.96
C GLU A 403 49.75 -2.34 9.64
N ALA A 404 50.95 -2.17 9.05
CA ALA A 404 51.26 -2.66 7.72
C ALA A 404 50.84 -4.14 7.54
N PRO A 405 50.25 -4.53 6.38
CA PRO A 405 49.78 -5.89 6.18
C PRO A 405 50.93 -6.90 6.35
N PRO A 406 50.66 -8.09 6.92
CA PRO A 406 51.68 -9.09 7.19
C PRO A 406 52.34 -9.51 5.87
N GLY A 407 53.65 -9.76 5.93
CA GLY A 407 54.43 -10.18 4.77
C GLY A 407 53.84 -11.43 4.09
N SER A 408 54.26 -11.72 2.85
CA SER A 408 53.77 -12.89 2.09
C SER A 408 53.91 -14.22 2.85
N ASP A 409 54.89 -14.30 3.76
CA ASP A 409 55.28 -15.51 4.47
C ASP A 409 54.87 -15.50 5.96
N GLU A 410 54.15 -14.47 6.39
CA GLU A 410 53.73 -14.28 7.79
C GLU A 410 52.29 -14.78 8.00
N THR A 411 52.04 -15.38 9.17
CA THR A 411 50.73 -15.93 9.54
C THR A 411 49.73 -14.80 9.81
N VAL A 412 48.61 -14.81 9.09
CA VAL A 412 47.53 -13.83 9.30
C VAL A 412 46.77 -14.18 10.57
N GLN A 413 46.86 -13.32 11.60
CA GLN A 413 46.10 -13.44 12.85
C GLN A 413 44.78 -12.65 12.81
N PHE A 414 43.70 -13.21 13.37
CA PHE A 414 42.38 -12.56 13.34
C PHE A 414 42.37 -11.20 14.03
N GLU A 415 42.82 -11.14 15.29
CA GLU A 415 42.72 -9.93 16.10
C GLU A 415 43.52 -8.75 15.56
N GLN A 416 44.70 -9.04 15.00
CA GLN A 416 45.59 -8.00 14.49
C GLN A 416 45.27 -7.61 13.04
N HIS A 417 44.87 -8.55 12.18
CA HIS A 417 44.82 -8.33 10.74
C HIS A 417 43.42 -8.40 10.13
N ILE A 418 42.48 -9.10 10.75
CA ILE A 418 41.15 -9.34 10.18
C ILE A 418 40.06 -8.54 10.89
N ARG A 419 40.04 -8.54 12.24
CA ARG A 419 39.07 -7.76 13.02
C ARG A 419 39.05 -6.28 12.61
N PRO A 420 40.20 -5.60 12.41
CA PRO A 420 40.20 -4.18 12.01
C PRO A 420 39.63 -3.91 10.62
N LEU A 421 39.54 -4.92 9.74
CA LEU A 421 38.96 -4.76 8.40
C LEU A 421 37.44 -4.58 8.46
N PHE A 422 36.78 -5.11 9.50
CA PHE A 422 35.35 -4.94 9.74
C PHE A 422 35.09 -3.68 10.55
N ARG A 423 34.43 -2.69 9.94
CA ARG A 423 34.10 -1.42 10.59
C ARG A 423 33.00 -1.62 11.64
N PRO A 424 32.85 -0.69 12.61
CA PRO A 424 31.72 -0.74 13.56
C PRO A 424 30.36 -0.91 12.88
N MET A 425 30.14 -0.22 11.75
CA MET A 425 28.91 -0.31 10.96
C MET A 425 28.70 -1.69 10.32
N ASP A 426 29.76 -2.33 9.85
CA ASP A 426 29.71 -3.68 9.27
C ASP A 426 29.24 -4.67 10.34
N ARG A 427 29.84 -4.60 11.54
CA ARG A 427 29.45 -5.39 12.70
C ARG A 427 28.00 -5.15 13.07
N SER A 428 27.59 -3.90 13.27
CA SER A 428 26.21 -3.56 13.64
C SER A 428 25.18 -4.07 12.63
N SER A 429 25.51 -4.03 11.35
CA SER A 429 24.66 -4.55 10.27
C SER A 429 24.53 -6.06 10.28
N MET A 430 25.48 -6.79 10.88
CA MET A 430 25.54 -8.25 10.90
C MET A 430 25.17 -8.87 12.25
N LEU A 431 25.09 -8.09 13.34
CA LEU A 431 24.79 -8.59 14.69
C LEU A 431 23.50 -9.40 14.80
N PHE A 432 22.54 -9.20 13.89
CA PHE A 432 21.31 -10.02 13.84
C PHE A 432 21.57 -11.47 13.40
N ALA A 433 22.70 -11.73 12.74
CA ALA A 433 23.11 -13.04 12.25
C ALA A 433 24.29 -13.60 13.07
N PHE A 434 25.41 -12.87 13.18
CA PHE A 434 26.60 -13.25 13.96
C PHE A 434 27.55 -12.04 14.14
N ASP A 435 28.50 -12.13 15.06
CA ASP A 435 29.37 -11.00 15.41
C ASP A 435 30.67 -10.98 14.59
N LEU A 436 30.82 -9.99 13.69
CA LEU A 436 32.02 -9.82 12.86
C LEU A 436 33.30 -9.49 13.63
N TRP A 437 33.21 -9.19 14.94
CA TRP A 437 34.38 -8.99 15.79
C TRP A 437 34.69 -10.19 16.68
N LYS A 438 33.99 -11.32 16.53
CA LYS A 438 34.33 -12.58 17.19
C LYS A 438 34.96 -13.55 16.21
N GLU A 439 36.17 -14.02 16.51
CA GLU A 439 36.91 -14.93 15.63
C GLU A 439 36.12 -16.19 15.30
N GLU A 440 35.48 -16.81 16.30
CA GLU A 440 34.69 -18.04 16.15
C GLU A 440 33.53 -17.87 15.15
N ASP A 441 32.82 -16.75 15.24
CA ASP A 441 31.69 -16.44 14.35
C ASP A 441 32.20 -16.20 12.92
N VAL A 442 33.24 -15.39 12.75
CA VAL A 442 33.82 -15.13 11.43
C VAL A 442 34.43 -16.40 10.82
N ALA A 443 35.06 -17.25 11.62
CA ALA A 443 35.65 -18.51 11.17
C ALA A 443 34.59 -19.51 10.71
N ARG A 444 33.48 -19.64 11.46
CA ARG A 444 32.34 -20.48 11.08
C ARG A 444 31.73 -20.06 9.74
N HIS A 445 31.74 -18.77 9.44
CA HIS A 445 31.11 -18.20 8.23
C HIS A 445 32.13 -17.78 7.15
N CYS A 446 33.42 -18.11 7.30
CA CYS A 446 34.50 -17.53 6.51
C CYS A 446 34.34 -17.69 5.00
N ARG A 447 33.88 -18.86 4.53
CA ARG A 447 33.64 -19.12 3.09
C ARG A 447 32.50 -18.28 2.52
N GLN A 448 31.43 -18.09 3.28
CA GLN A 448 30.29 -17.28 2.86
C GLN A 448 30.67 -15.79 2.84
N ILE A 449 31.40 -15.34 3.85
CA ILE A 449 31.94 -13.97 3.93
C ILE A 449 32.88 -13.72 2.74
N LEU A 450 33.84 -14.62 2.49
CA LEU A 450 34.78 -14.49 1.36
C LEU A 450 34.05 -14.42 0.01
N ALA A 451 33.08 -15.29 -0.24
CA ALA A 451 32.29 -15.26 -1.47
C ALA A 451 31.55 -13.92 -1.66
N ARG A 452 31.04 -13.32 -0.57
CA ARG A 452 30.37 -12.01 -0.61
C ARG A 452 31.34 -10.86 -0.85
N LEU A 453 32.54 -10.92 -0.25
CA LEU A 453 33.64 -9.97 -0.43
C LEU A 453 34.18 -10.01 -1.87
N GLU A 454 34.42 -11.20 -2.42
CA GLU A 454 34.86 -11.40 -3.81
C GLU A 454 33.81 -10.91 -4.83
N ALA A 455 32.54 -11.11 -4.52
CA ALA A 455 31.44 -10.59 -5.33
C ALA A 455 31.25 -9.06 -5.19
N GLY A 456 31.98 -8.39 -4.29
CA GLY A 456 31.83 -6.97 -4.00
C GLY A 456 30.46 -6.60 -3.42
N THR A 457 29.73 -7.57 -2.87
CA THR A 457 28.38 -7.39 -2.30
C THR A 457 28.40 -7.23 -0.78
N MET A 458 29.60 -7.27 -0.19
CA MET A 458 29.86 -7.00 1.21
C MET A 458 31.11 -6.11 1.30
N PRO A 459 31.08 -5.06 2.16
CA PRO A 459 29.92 -4.55 2.89
C PRO A 459 28.87 -3.89 1.97
N CYS A 460 27.66 -3.66 2.51
CA CYS A 460 26.51 -3.21 1.73
C CYS A 460 26.64 -1.80 1.12
N ASP A 461 27.64 -1.05 1.56
CA ASP A 461 27.95 0.33 1.18
C ASP A 461 29.18 0.46 0.26
N GLY A 462 29.85 -0.63 -0.12
CA GLY A 462 30.94 -0.62 -1.09
C GLY A 462 31.88 -1.81 -0.99
N ALA A 463 32.45 -2.24 -2.12
CA ALA A 463 33.37 -3.37 -2.16
C ALA A 463 34.71 -3.06 -1.47
N TRP A 464 35.30 -4.07 -0.83
CA TRP A 464 36.67 -3.98 -0.32
C TRP A 464 37.71 -3.87 -1.45
N PRO A 465 38.83 -3.15 -1.24
CA PRO A 465 39.99 -3.24 -2.12
C PRO A 465 40.50 -4.69 -2.24
N ALA A 466 41.02 -5.05 -3.42
CA ALA A 466 41.50 -6.40 -3.72
C ALA A 466 42.52 -6.94 -2.70
N GLU A 467 43.37 -6.06 -2.17
CA GLU A 467 44.38 -6.40 -1.16
C GLU A 467 43.75 -6.86 0.17
N ARG A 468 42.66 -6.24 0.61
CA ARG A 468 41.92 -6.64 1.82
C ARG A 468 41.19 -7.96 1.63
N VAL A 469 40.62 -8.16 0.43
CA VAL A 469 39.98 -9.43 0.06
C VAL A 469 41.02 -10.56 0.06
N ALA A 470 42.21 -10.33 -0.51
CA ALA A 470 43.31 -11.29 -0.52
C ALA A 470 43.82 -11.61 0.90
N LEU A 471 43.91 -10.61 1.78
CA LEU A 471 44.28 -10.81 3.19
C LEU A 471 43.25 -11.66 3.94
N PHE A 472 41.96 -11.39 3.76
CA PHE A 472 40.89 -12.20 4.34
C PHE A 472 40.88 -13.63 3.78
N ALA A 473 41.10 -13.80 2.48
CA ALA A 473 41.20 -15.10 1.83
C ALA A 473 42.36 -15.93 2.42
N ARG A 474 43.54 -15.32 2.63
CA ARG A 474 44.68 -15.97 3.29
C ARG A 474 44.32 -16.47 4.69
N TRP A 475 43.65 -15.64 5.50
CA TRP A 475 43.21 -16.04 6.83
C TRP A 475 42.16 -17.17 6.78
N ALA A 476 41.14 -17.02 5.93
CA ALA A 476 40.05 -17.99 5.79
C ALA A 476 40.55 -19.38 5.34
N ASN A 477 41.56 -19.44 4.46
CA ASN A 477 42.18 -20.69 4.02
C ASN A 477 42.95 -21.41 5.13
N GLY A 478 43.39 -20.70 6.17
CA GLY A 478 44.06 -21.26 7.34
C GLY A 478 43.10 -21.81 8.40
N GLN A 479 41.78 -21.58 8.27
CA GLN A 479 40.78 -22.04 9.23
C GLN A 479 40.37 -23.49 8.93
N THR A 480 40.61 -24.40 9.88
CA THR A 480 40.12 -25.78 9.81
C THR A 480 38.59 -25.79 9.90
N PRO A 481 37.86 -26.52 9.04
CA PRO A 481 36.40 -26.56 9.13
C PRO A 481 35.97 -27.10 10.51
N PRO A 482 34.95 -26.51 11.16
CA PRO A 482 34.44 -27.05 12.39
C PRO A 482 33.85 -28.46 12.15
N THR A 483 34.21 -29.42 12.99
CA THR A 483 33.58 -30.75 13.06
C THR A 483 32.13 -30.67 13.52
#